data_AF-A0A9W8RVC0-F1
#
_entry.id   AF-A0A9W8RVC0-F1
#
_cell.length_a   1.000
_cell.length_b   1.000
_cell.length_c   1.000
_cell.angle_alpha   90.00
_cell.angle_beta   90.00
_cell.angle_gamma   90.00
#
_symmetry.space_group_name_H-M   'P 1'
#
loop_
_entity.id
_entity.type
_entity.pdbx_description
1 polymer ?
#
loop_
_entity_poly.entity_id
_entity_poly.type
_entity_poly.pdbx_seq_one_letter_code
_entity_poly.pdbx_strand_id
1 'polypeptide(L)'
;MLRRLTLDDLAAIRKQSQPLTGGIAPTTSSALFKTQRCSQKPRSKNFGHRLNDESRLREAATLKAAGAELSNRVLSLATGRPSPEYFPLLDLSFNFYQPGEFGTKRRRGEQMKGHHGDRDLSVEIPASLSYGYAGGSETLVRFLTEHIEAIHDPPYSNWEVFLNIGSTSAIEHAFRMFCTRGDHILVEEYTYSGTLEAMTPLGLRTATVKMDEQGISATDLDSVLSHWNESERSSAKPFLLYTIPTGHNPTGVTQTFQRRKDVYQVAEKHNLLVIEDDPYYYLQFTTQEAIRESQSSQHSSDLDGYIGSLLPSYLSLDVSGRVIRLDSTSKTLGPGLRCSWMTTNSDIASKILNHHDVGVVCPSGLSQLAMSHLLEDKWGHRGFTQWLVYLRDEYKNRRDTLIKACKKHLPLDICSWQAPAAGMFLWIKLDWRQHSLATNSHAKSLWSTFTAIEDSVYRGALKKGTLCCKGSAFSASNETPENMFLRATFASTSLEELDIAVRRVGEALREEFY
;
A
#
# COMPACT_ATOMS: atom_id res chain seq x y z
N MET A 1 12.74 2.67 24.91
CA MET A 1 11.94 3.05 23.73
C MET A 1 11.41 4.45 23.97
N LEU A 2 11.59 5.39 23.04
CA LEU A 2 11.04 6.74 23.20
C LEU A 2 9.51 6.69 23.09
N ARG A 3 8.80 7.58 23.79
CA ARG A 3 7.33 7.71 23.65
C ARG A 3 6.99 8.08 22.20
N ARG A 4 5.91 7.54 21.63
CA ARG A 4 5.40 7.95 20.31
C ARG A 4 5.14 9.47 20.26
N LEU A 5 5.34 10.09 19.11
CA LEU A 5 4.94 11.48 18.85
C LEU A 5 3.42 11.57 18.76
N THR A 6 2.80 12.50 19.48
CA THR A 6 1.38 12.80 19.34
C THR A 6 1.13 13.82 18.23
N LEU A 7 -0.13 13.98 17.84
CA LEU A 7 -0.54 15.03 16.90
C LEU A 7 -0.18 16.44 17.39
N ASP A 8 -0.23 16.67 18.70
CA ASP A 8 0.21 17.93 19.31
C ASP A 8 1.74 18.11 19.26
N ASP A 9 2.51 17.02 19.44
CA ASP A 9 3.96 17.05 19.29
C ASP A 9 4.32 17.48 17.85
N LEU A 10 3.66 16.91 16.83
CA LEU A 10 3.87 17.30 15.42
C LEU A 10 3.54 18.77 15.16
N ALA A 11 2.42 19.26 15.71
CA ALA A 11 2.04 20.66 15.58
C ALA A 11 3.06 21.59 16.24
N ALA A 12 3.63 21.21 17.39
CA ALA A 12 4.68 21.96 18.06
C ALA A 12 5.99 21.95 17.27
N ILE A 13 6.40 20.81 16.72
CA ILE A 13 7.59 20.68 15.87
C ILE A 13 7.47 21.58 14.64
N ARG A 14 6.32 21.57 13.94
CA ARG A 14 6.08 22.43 12.78
C ARG A 14 6.21 23.91 13.10
N LYS A 15 5.68 24.37 14.24
CA LYS A 15 5.79 25.77 14.68
C LYS A 15 7.25 26.22 14.91
N GLN A 16 8.14 25.29 15.20
CA GLN A 16 9.57 25.54 15.43
C GLN A 16 10.45 25.25 14.21
N SER A 17 9.87 24.69 13.14
CA SER A 17 10.58 24.30 11.94
C SER A 17 10.96 25.52 11.10
N GLN A 18 12.07 25.43 10.37
CA GLN A 18 12.39 26.46 9.39
C GLN A 18 11.31 26.53 8.29
N PRO A 19 11.06 27.73 7.73
CA PRO A 19 10.20 27.86 6.55
C PRO A 19 10.68 26.94 5.43
N LEU A 20 9.73 26.45 4.63
CA LEU A 20 10.07 25.71 3.41
C LEU A 20 10.84 26.61 2.46
N THR A 21 11.70 25.98 1.65
CA THR A 21 12.52 26.68 0.67
C THR A 21 11.65 27.38 -0.37
N GLY A 22 10.56 26.73 -0.80
CA GLY A 22 9.61 27.24 -1.79
C GLY A 22 10.22 27.35 -3.19
N GLY A 23 9.55 28.10 -4.08
CA GLY A 23 10.01 28.34 -5.45
C GLY A 23 9.77 27.17 -6.42
N ILE A 24 10.37 27.26 -7.62
CA ILE A 24 10.15 26.29 -8.70
C ILE A 24 11.07 25.08 -8.53
N ALA A 25 10.47 23.95 -8.14
CA ALA A 25 11.15 22.68 -7.88
C ALA A 25 12.36 22.83 -6.96
N PRO A 26 12.14 23.04 -5.65
CA PRO A 26 13.19 22.92 -4.65
C PRO A 26 13.69 21.48 -4.55
N THR A 27 14.99 21.28 -4.36
CA THR A 27 15.53 19.97 -3.97
C THR A 27 15.10 19.67 -2.54
N THR A 28 14.72 18.42 -2.26
CA THR A 28 14.22 18.04 -0.93
C THR A 28 14.55 16.59 -0.61
N SER A 29 14.58 16.28 0.68
CA SER A 29 14.75 14.94 1.24
C SER A 29 14.11 14.92 2.62
N SER A 30 13.64 13.75 3.04
CA SER A 30 13.10 13.58 4.40
C SER A 30 14.12 13.88 5.49
N ALA A 31 15.43 13.79 5.19
CA ALA A 31 16.52 14.22 6.09
C ALA A 31 16.37 15.66 6.60
N LEU A 32 15.73 16.54 5.83
CA LEU A 32 15.48 17.93 6.21
C LEU A 32 14.38 18.09 7.27
N PHE A 33 13.51 17.10 7.44
CA PHE A 33 12.29 17.20 8.25
C PHE A 33 12.23 16.19 9.41
N LYS A 34 13.15 15.21 9.46
CA LYS A 34 13.24 14.24 10.56
C LYS A 34 13.57 14.94 11.88
N THR A 35 12.94 14.49 12.96
CA THR A 35 13.23 15.03 14.29
C THR A 35 14.61 14.59 14.79
N GLN A 36 15.17 15.31 15.77
CA GLN A 36 16.43 14.94 16.42
C GLN A 36 16.38 13.57 17.10
N ARG A 37 15.19 13.02 17.36
CA ARG A 37 15.02 11.66 17.87
C ARG A 37 15.56 10.62 16.90
N CYS A 38 15.50 10.90 15.60
CA CYS A 38 15.93 9.99 14.56
C CYS A 38 17.47 9.88 14.51
N SER A 39 18.20 10.98 14.71
CA SER A 39 19.67 10.99 14.64
C SER A 39 20.36 10.18 15.75
N GLN A 40 19.64 9.87 16.84
CA GLN A 40 20.13 9.04 17.94
C GLN A 40 20.02 7.53 17.67
N LYS A 41 19.32 7.12 16.60
CA LYS A 41 19.10 5.71 16.25
C LYS A 41 20.29 5.13 15.45
N PRO A 42 20.54 3.81 15.54
CA PRO A 42 21.58 3.17 14.71
C PRO A 42 21.29 3.36 13.22
N ARG A 43 22.32 3.24 12.37
CA ARG A 43 22.13 3.21 10.91
C ARG A 43 21.69 1.83 10.45
N SER A 44 21.02 1.76 9.30
CA SER A 44 20.68 0.52 8.61
C SER A 44 21.92 -0.29 8.22
N LYS A 45 21.73 -1.59 7.97
CA LYS A 45 22.72 -2.42 7.26
C LYS A 45 22.85 -1.94 5.81
N ASN A 46 23.98 -2.25 5.18
CA ASN A 46 24.21 -1.97 3.77
C ASN A 46 23.72 -3.14 2.90
N PHE A 47 22.81 -2.85 1.96
CA PHE A 47 22.25 -3.82 1.03
C PHE A 47 22.74 -3.63 -0.42
N GLY A 48 23.82 -2.87 -0.64
CA GLY A 48 24.37 -2.61 -1.98
C GLY A 48 24.76 -3.87 -2.76
N HIS A 49 25.18 -4.93 -2.04
CA HIS A 49 25.48 -6.24 -2.62
C HIS A 49 24.25 -6.96 -3.21
N ARG A 50 23.02 -6.53 -2.88
CA ARG A 50 21.76 -7.07 -3.41
C ARG A 50 21.29 -6.39 -4.69
N LEU A 51 21.88 -5.27 -5.07
CA LEU A 51 21.55 -4.59 -6.32
C LEU A 51 21.94 -5.47 -7.50
N ASN A 52 21.20 -5.40 -8.60
CA ASN A 52 21.65 -5.98 -9.88
C ASN A 52 22.57 -4.99 -10.64
N ASP A 53 23.08 -5.41 -11.79
CA ASP A 53 23.95 -4.57 -12.62
C ASP A 53 23.25 -3.32 -13.15
N GLU A 54 21.98 -3.45 -13.56
CA GLU A 54 21.16 -2.31 -14.02
C GLU A 54 21.17 -1.20 -12.96
N SER A 55 20.93 -1.55 -11.71
CA SER A 55 20.84 -0.59 -10.59
C SER A 55 22.19 -0.05 -10.14
N ARG A 56 23.24 -0.87 -10.20
CA ARG A 56 24.60 -0.40 -9.93
C ARG A 56 25.01 0.70 -10.89
N LEU A 57 24.72 0.54 -12.18
CA LEU A 57 25.05 1.47 -13.26
C LEU A 57 24.21 2.75 -13.26
N ARG A 58 23.08 2.80 -12.53
CA ARG A 58 22.27 4.02 -12.40
C ARG A 58 22.96 5.07 -11.51
N GLU A 59 23.29 6.19 -12.12
CA GLU A 59 23.86 7.39 -11.47
C GLU A 59 22.83 8.53 -11.37
N ALA A 60 23.16 9.56 -10.59
CA ALA A 60 22.32 10.74 -10.46
C ALA A 60 22.26 11.52 -11.78
N ALA A 61 21.10 12.08 -12.13
CA ALA A 61 20.94 12.83 -13.37
C ALA A 61 21.74 14.15 -13.35
N THR A 62 22.71 14.28 -14.26
CA THR A 62 23.65 15.42 -14.34
C THR A 62 22.96 16.77 -14.52
N LEU A 63 21.93 16.86 -15.38
CA LEU A 63 21.16 18.10 -15.60
C LEU A 63 20.35 18.52 -14.36
N LYS A 64 19.87 17.56 -13.58
CA LYS A 64 19.13 17.86 -12.34
C LYS A 64 20.07 18.33 -11.24
N ALA A 65 21.29 17.79 -11.18
CA ALA A 65 22.33 18.28 -10.28
C ALA A 65 22.70 19.74 -10.58
N ALA A 66 22.86 20.12 -11.86
CA ALA A 66 23.11 21.51 -12.25
C ALA A 66 21.95 22.46 -11.92
N GLY A 67 20.71 21.97 -12.00
CA GLY A 67 19.51 22.73 -11.60
C GLY A 67 19.40 22.99 -10.09
N ALA A 68 20.06 22.19 -9.25
CA ALA A 68 20.05 22.36 -7.80
C ALA A 68 20.88 23.56 -7.31
N GLU A 69 21.80 24.06 -8.14
CA GLU A 69 22.63 25.24 -7.85
C GLU A 69 21.93 26.56 -8.19
N LEU A 70 20.75 26.50 -8.83
CA LEU A 70 19.96 27.67 -9.21
C LEU A 70 19.32 28.28 -7.96
N SER A 71 19.95 29.33 -7.43
CA SER A 71 19.35 30.22 -6.43
C SER A 71 18.59 31.36 -7.10
N ASN A 72 17.69 32.01 -6.36
CA ASN A 72 16.91 33.18 -6.81
C ASN A 72 17.78 34.39 -7.27
N ARG A 73 19.11 34.31 -7.15
CA ARG A 73 20.06 35.36 -7.53
C ARG A 73 20.81 35.08 -8.83
N VAL A 74 20.57 33.93 -9.47
CA VAL A 74 21.27 33.50 -10.68
C VAL A 74 20.29 33.48 -11.86
N LEU A 75 20.63 34.21 -12.93
CA LEU A 75 19.92 34.09 -14.20
C LEU A 75 20.37 32.79 -14.89
N SER A 76 19.43 31.88 -15.13
CA SER A 76 19.72 30.58 -15.75
C SER A 76 19.53 30.61 -17.26
N LEU A 77 20.57 30.24 -18.00
CA LEU A 77 20.47 29.79 -19.40
C LEU A 77 20.77 28.28 -19.53
N ALA A 78 20.78 27.55 -18.40
CA ALA A 78 21.28 26.19 -18.33
C ALA A 78 20.17 25.14 -18.60
N THR A 79 19.03 25.26 -17.92
CA THR A 79 17.97 24.24 -17.95
C THR A 79 16.86 24.61 -18.92
N GLY A 80 16.35 23.65 -19.69
CA GLY A 80 15.19 23.81 -20.59
C GLY A 80 13.83 23.87 -19.88
N ARG A 81 13.72 24.62 -18.78
CA ARG A 81 12.44 24.81 -18.06
C ARG A 81 11.63 25.93 -18.73
N PRO A 82 10.39 25.68 -19.22
CA PRO A 82 9.56 26.74 -19.80
C PRO A 82 9.21 27.82 -18.76
N SER A 83 9.06 29.06 -19.23
CA SER A 83 8.58 30.18 -18.42
C SER A 83 7.13 29.91 -17.95
N PRO A 84 6.79 30.21 -16.67
CA PRO A 84 5.43 30.15 -16.15
C PRO A 84 4.35 30.82 -17.00
N GLU A 85 4.69 31.91 -17.70
CA GLU A 85 3.76 32.67 -18.53
C GLU A 85 3.22 31.87 -19.74
N TYR A 86 3.88 30.76 -20.09
CA TYR A 86 3.47 29.87 -21.17
C TYR A 86 2.61 28.70 -20.69
N PHE A 87 2.29 28.61 -19.40
CA PHE A 87 1.38 27.60 -18.88
C PHE A 87 -0.08 28.09 -19.01
N PRO A 88 -0.95 27.38 -19.76
CA PRO A 88 -2.31 27.84 -20.05
C PRO A 88 -3.30 27.53 -18.90
N LEU A 89 -2.88 27.69 -17.64
CA LEU A 89 -3.72 27.48 -16.46
C LEU A 89 -3.58 28.69 -15.53
N LEU A 90 -4.63 29.52 -15.50
CA LEU A 90 -4.66 30.75 -14.70
C LEU A 90 -5.09 30.50 -13.25
N ASP A 91 -6.14 29.68 -13.09
CA ASP A 91 -6.80 29.47 -11.81
C ASP A 91 -7.15 28.00 -11.62
N LEU A 92 -7.07 27.54 -10.37
CA LEU A 92 -7.54 26.23 -9.97
C LEU A 92 -8.30 26.34 -8.65
N SER A 93 -9.40 25.61 -8.53
CA SER A 93 -10.21 25.60 -7.32
C SER A 93 -10.49 24.18 -6.88
N PHE A 94 -10.11 23.85 -5.65
CA PHE A 94 -10.48 22.60 -5.01
C PHE A 94 -11.57 22.87 -3.97
N ASN A 95 -12.47 21.91 -3.78
CA ASN A 95 -13.49 21.97 -2.75
C ASN A 95 -13.37 20.73 -1.87
N PHE A 96 -12.74 20.88 -0.70
CA PHE A 96 -12.42 19.77 0.18
C PHE A 96 -13.44 19.63 1.30
N TYR A 97 -13.64 18.41 1.80
CA TYR A 97 -14.44 18.21 3.01
C TYR A 97 -13.83 18.92 4.21
N GLN A 98 -14.68 19.52 5.05
CA GLN A 98 -14.23 20.04 6.33
C GLN A 98 -13.99 18.90 7.33
N PRO A 99 -12.88 18.91 8.08
CA PRO A 99 -12.64 17.94 9.13
C PRO A 99 -13.79 17.90 10.15
N GLY A 100 -14.35 16.71 10.38
CA GLY A 100 -15.50 16.50 11.27
C GLY A 100 -16.88 16.56 10.60
N GLU A 101 -16.98 16.97 9.33
CA GLU A 101 -18.24 17.00 8.55
C GLU A 101 -18.31 15.92 7.45
N PHE A 102 -17.50 14.87 7.57
CA PHE A 102 -17.45 13.76 6.60
C PHE A 102 -18.80 13.02 6.52
N GLY A 103 -19.18 12.58 5.32
CA GLY A 103 -20.39 11.77 5.11
C GLY A 103 -21.73 12.52 5.16
N THR A 104 -21.75 13.82 5.42
CA THR A 104 -23.00 14.60 5.48
C THR A 104 -23.63 14.81 4.09
N LYS A 105 -24.97 14.72 4.00
CA LYS A 105 -25.73 14.96 2.74
C LYS A 105 -25.60 16.41 2.24
N ARG A 106 -25.37 17.36 3.15
CA ARG A 106 -25.00 18.73 2.83
C ARG A 106 -23.48 18.78 2.71
N ARG A 107 -22.95 18.54 1.50
CA ARG A 107 -21.52 18.68 1.20
C ARG A 107 -21.10 20.15 1.39
N ARG A 108 -20.79 20.54 2.62
CA ARG A 108 -20.11 21.80 2.92
C ARG A 108 -18.64 21.52 2.70
N GLY A 109 -18.13 22.08 1.62
CA GLY A 109 -16.71 22.03 1.36
C GLY A 109 -16.08 23.38 1.64
N GLU A 110 -14.83 23.35 2.04
CA GLU A 110 -14.01 24.54 2.07
C GLU A 110 -13.36 24.70 0.70
N GLN A 111 -13.72 25.78 0.00
CA GLN A 111 -13.11 26.10 -1.27
C GLN A 111 -11.72 26.64 -1.03
N MET A 112 -10.74 26.05 -1.70
CA MET A 112 -9.41 26.61 -1.85
C MET A 112 -9.25 27.05 -3.30
N LYS A 113 -9.08 28.36 -3.50
CA LYS A 113 -8.73 28.93 -4.79
C LYS A 113 -7.24 29.23 -4.78
N GLY A 114 -6.54 28.79 -5.80
CA GLY A 114 -5.21 29.29 -6.10
C GLY A 114 -5.26 30.13 -7.36
N HIS A 115 -4.58 31.27 -7.34
CA HIS A 115 -4.39 32.14 -8.49
C HIS A 115 -2.93 32.09 -8.95
N HIS A 116 -2.70 32.28 -10.24
CA HIS A 116 -1.34 32.42 -10.76
C HIS A 116 -0.61 33.59 -10.06
N GLY A 117 0.46 33.29 -9.31
CA GLY A 117 1.25 34.28 -8.56
C GLY A 117 0.81 34.51 -7.11
N ASP A 118 -0.13 33.72 -6.59
CA ASP A 118 -0.50 33.71 -5.18
C ASP A 118 0.61 33.08 -4.32
N ARG A 119 1.16 33.87 -3.39
CA ARG A 119 2.27 33.47 -2.51
C ARG A 119 1.82 32.96 -1.14
N ASP A 120 0.52 33.03 -0.83
CA ASP A 120 -0.02 32.57 0.46
C ASP A 120 -0.31 31.05 0.46
N LEU A 121 -0.07 30.38 -0.67
CA LEU A 121 -0.26 28.94 -0.85
C LEU A 121 1.01 28.15 -0.51
N SER A 122 0.86 26.95 0.06
CA SER A 122 2.00 26.05 0.31
C SER A 122 2.75 25.64 -0.96
N VAL A 123 2.07 25.61 -2.11
CA VAL A 123 2.65 25.40 -3.45
C VAL A 123 1.94 26.32 -4.45
N GLU A 124 2.70 27.09 -5.22
CA GLU A 124 2.15 27.94 -6.28
C GLU A 124 1.74 27.11 -7.51
N ILE A 125 0.67 27.51 -8.20
CA ILE A 125 0.22 26.83 -9.44
C ILE A 125 1.36 26.69 -10.47
N PRO A 126 2.14 27.74 -10.79
CA PRO A 126 3.27 27.61 -11.71
C PRO A 126 4.32 26.58 -11.31
N ALA A 127 4.62 26.49 -10.01
CA ALA A 127 5.58 25.51 -9.50
C ALA A 127 5.06 24.08 -9.70
N SER A 128 3.75 23.86 -9.55
CA SER A 128 3.11 22.56 -9.78
C SER A 128 3.00 22.14 -11.24
N LEU A 129 3.03 23.09 -12.18
CA LEU A 129 3.00 22.83 -13.62
C LEU A 129 4.39 22.68 -14.23
N SER A 130 5.42 23.11 -13.51
CA SER A 130 6.81 22.96 -13.92
C SER A 130 7.34 21.54 -13.65
N TYR A 131 8.57 21.28 -14.10
CA TYR A 131 9.26 20.03 -13.80
C TYR A 131 9.62 19.93 -12.32
N GLY A 132 9.36 18.78 -11.70
CA GLY A 132 9.76 18.44 -10.32
C GLY A 132 10.98 17.51 -10.25
N TYR A 133 11.49 17.31 -9.03
CA TYR A 133 12.50 16.30 -8.73
C TYR A 133 11.88 14.97 -8.31
N ALA A 134 12.66 13.88 -8.41
CA ALA A 134 12.16 12.53 -8.18
C ALA A 134 11.62 12.26 -6.77
N GLY A 135 12.09 13.02 -5.77
CA GLY A 135 11.61 12.93 -4.39
C GLY A 135 10.16 13.36 -4.20
N GLY A 136 9.64 14.20 -5.11
CA GLY A 136 8.35 14.88 -4.94
C GLY A 136 8.49 16.29 -4.36
N SER A 137 7.35 16.94 -4.09
CA SER A 137 7.30 18.29 -3.56
C SER A 137 7.76 18.34 -2.10
N GLU A 138 8.47 19.42 -1.75
CA GLU A 138 8.97 19.68 -0.40
C GLU A 138 7.85 19.64 0.66
N THR A 139 6.69 20.20 0.34
CA THR A 139 5.49 20.22 1.19
C THR A 139 5.03 18.82 1.57
N LEU A 140 4.89 17.92 0.59
CA LEU A 140 4.43 16.56 0.81
C LEU A 140 5.51 15.71 1.45
N VAL A 141 6.77 15.87 1.07
CA VAL A 141 7.89 15.16 1.71
C VAL A 141 7.97 15.52 3.20
N ARG A 142 7.78 16.79 3.58
CA ARG A 142 7.68 17.18 4.99
C ARG A 142 6.51 16.49 5.70
N PHE A 143 5.29 16.64 5.17
CA PHE A 143 4.10 16.01 5.76
C PHE A 143 4.29 14.50 5.94
N LEU A 144 4.80 13.82 4.92
CA LEU A 144 5.02 12.38 4.97
C LEU A 144 6.13 11.99 5.94
N THR A 145 7.20 12.78 6.07
CA THR A 145 8.28 12.50 7.03
C THR A 145 7.73 12.50 8.45
N GLU A 146 6.96 13.53 8.81
CA GLU A 146 6.31 13.65 10.10
C GLU A 146 5.29 12.53 10.34
N HIS A 147 4.49 12.22 9.32
CA HIS A 147 3.50 11.14 9.37
C HIS A 147 4.16 9.78 9.61
N ILE A 148 5.27 9.48 8.92
CA ILE A 148 6.04 8.25 9.14
C ILE A 148 6.63 8.20 10.57
N GLU A 149 7.17 9.31 11.09
CA GLU A 149 7.69 9.33 12.48
C GLU A 149 6.60 9.13 13.52
N ALA A 150 5.40 9.68 13.33
CA ALA A 150 4.30 9.53 14.27
C ALA A 150 3.67 8.13 14.23
N ILE A 151 3.50 7.56 13.03
CA ILE A 151 2.80 6.27 12.86
C ILE A 151 3.74 5.08 13.01
N HIS A 152 4.90 5.11 12.36
CA HIS A 152 5.78 3.94 12.24
C HIS A 152 7.06 4.03 13.06
N ASP A 153 7.58 5.23 13.31
CA ASP A 153 8.80 5.51 14.10
C ASP A 153 9.99 4.56 13.80
N PRO A 154 10.49 4.48 12.54
CA PRO A 154 11.46 3.46 12.12
C PRO A 154 12.68 3.40 13.06
N PRO A 155 13.15 2.21 13.50
CA PRO A 155 14.14 2.09 14.57
C PRO A 155 15.60 2.31 14.11
N TYR A 156 15.81 2.99 12.98
CA TYR A 156 17.11 3.35 12.42
C TYR A 156 17.12 4.82 11.97
N SER A 157 18.28 5.45 11.77
CA SER A 157 18.40 6.91 11.56
C SER A 157 18.32 7.36 10.09
N ASN A 158 18.79 6.53 9.17
CA ASN A 158 18.91 6.86 7.75
C ASN A 158 17.76 6.30 6.90
N TRP A 159 16.54 6.22 7.42
CA TRP A 159 15.36 6.00 6.57
C TRP A 159 15.04 7.25 5.76
N GLU A 160 14.47 7.07 4.58
CA GLU A 160 14.00 8.12 3.69
C GLU A 160 12.57 7.83 3.25
N VAL A 161 11.74 8.87 3.15
CA VAL A 161 10.43 8.81 2.50
C VAL A 161 10.40 9.73 1.28
N PHE A 162 9.82 9.26 0.18
CA PHE A 162 9.69 10.01 -1.06
C PHE A 162 8.42 9.60 -1.82
N LEU A 163 7.94 10.49 -2.69
CA LEU A 163 6.75 10.24 -3.49
C LEU A 163 7.01 9.24 -4.64
N ASN A 164 5.97 8.51 -5.01
CA ASN A 164 5.95 7.60 -6.17
C ASN A 164 4.57 7.63 -6.84
N ILE A 165 4.46 7.05 -8.03
CA ILE A 165 3.24 7.11 -8.85
C ILE A 165 2.23 5.98 -8.59
N GLY A 166 2.32 5.29 -7.44
CA GLY A 166 1.51 4.12 -7.09
C GLY A 166 2.35 2.90 -6.68
N SER A 167 1.85 2.08 -5.75
CA SER A 167 2.49 0.81 -5.35
C SER A 167 2.85 -0.08 -6.55
N THR A 168 2.00 -0.15 -7.58
CA THR A 168 2.25 -0.96 -8.79
C THR A 168 3.59 -0.63 -9.45
N SER A 169 3.88 0.67 -9.66
CA SER A 169 5.15 1.10 -10.26
C SER A 169 6.31 0.92 -9.28
N ALA A 170 6.07 1.16 -7.99
CA ALA A 170 7.08 0.99 -6.95
C ALA A 170 7.54 -0.47 -6.80
N ILE A 171 6.62 -1.44 -6.89
CA ILE A 171 6.90 -2.87 -6.87
C ILE A 171 7.75 -3.27 -8.08
N GLU A 172 7.34 -2.84 -9.28
CA GLU A 172 8.09 -3.13 -10.51
C GLU A 172 9.50 -2.51 -10.48
N HIS A 173 9.65 -1.27 -10.00
CA HIS A 173 10.97 -0.66 -9.82
C HIS A 173 11.82 -1.45 -8.82
N ALA A 174 11.26 -1.94 -7.72
CA ALA A 174 11.97 -2.78 -6.78
C ALA A 174 12.41 -4.12 -7.41
N PHE A 175 11.56 -4.74 -8.23
CA PHE A 175 11.91 -5.95 -8.96
C PHE A 175 13.06 -5.72 -9.94
N ARG A 176 12.99 -4.66 -10.75
CA ARG A 176 14.10 -4.24 -11.62
C ARG A 176 15.34 -3.84 -10.86
N MET A 177 15.20 -3.45 -9.59
CA MET A 177 16.33 -3.02 -8.79
C MET A 177 17.17 -4.19 -8.28
N PHE A 178 16.50 -5.24 -7.81
CA PHE A 178 17.12 -6.35 -7.09
C PHE A 178 17.23 -7.62 -7.92
N CYS A 179 16.33 -7.83 -8.88
CA CYS A 179 16.21 -9.10 -9.58
C CYS A 179 16.70 -9.03 -11.02
N THR A 180 17.03 -10.19 -11.54
CA THR A 180 17.35 -10.46 -12.95
C THR A 180 16.50 -11.62 -13.44
N ARG A 181 16.46 -11.82 -14.76
CA ARG A 181 15.63 -12.86 -15.37
C ARG A 181 15.99 -14.24 -14.82
N GLY A 182 15.00 -14.97 -14.31
CA GLY A 182 15.16 -16.29 -13.71
C GLY A 182 15.26 -16.29 -12.18
N ASP A 183 15.40 -15.12 -11.54
CA ASP A 183 15.37 -15.01 -10.08
C ASP A 183 13.99 -15.33 -9.51
N HIS A 184 13.98 -15.82 -8.27
CA HIS A 184 12.76 -16.07 -7.51
C HIS A 184 12.48 -14.93 -6.51
N ILE A 185 11.20 -14.61 -6.34
CA ILE A 185 10.70 -13.73 -5.29
C ILE A 185 9.79 -14.56 -4.37
N LEU A 186 9.99 -14.44 -3.06
CA LEU A 186 9.12 -15.07 -2.08
C LEU A 186 7.79 -14.32 -2.04
N VAL A 187 6.70 -15.06 -2.18
CA VAL A 187 5.35 -14.52 -2.18
C VAL A 187 4.42 -15.44 -1.41
N GLU A 188 3.37 -14.88 -0.84
CA GLU A 188 2.28 -15.66 -0.26
C GLU A 188 1.60 -16.56 -1.31
N GLU A 189 1.12 -17.75 -0.89
CA GLU A 189 0.50 -18.75 -1.78
C GLU A 189 -0.65 -18.19 -2.63
N TYR A 190 -1.42 -17.27 -2.06
CA TYR A 190 -2.31 -16.37 -2.78
C TYR A 190 -1.77 -14.95 -2.59
N THR A 191 -1.73 -14.16 -3.65
CA THR A 191 -1.24 -12.78 -3.56
C THR A 191 -1.90 -11.87 -4.60
N TYR A 192 -1.54 -10.60 -4.61
CA TYR A 192 -2.11 -9.65 -5.57
C TYR A 192 -1.73 -10.03 -7.00
N SER A 193 -2.74 -10.29 -7.84
CA SER A 193 -2.56 -10.69 -9.24
C SER A 193 -1.71 -9.71 -10.03
N GLY A 194 -1.86 -8.39 -9.79
CA GLY A 194 -1.05 -7.37 -10.45
C GLY A 194 0.45 -7.49 -10.15
N THR A 195 0.83 -8.01 -8.99
CA THR A 195 2.23 -8.31 -8.66
C THR A 195 2.75 -9.51 -9.47
N LEU A 196 1.96 -10.59 -9.58
CA LEU A 196 2.30 -11.75 -10.41
C LEU A 196 2.40 -11.39 -11.90
N GLU A 197 1.48 -10.57 -12.37
CA GLU A 197 1.45 -10.03 -13.74
C GLU A 197 2.66 -9.12 -14.01
N ALA A 198 3.15 -8.36 -13.02
CA ALA A 198 4.37 -7.56 -13.15
C ALA A 198 5.65 -8.42 -13.16
N MET A 199 5.67 -9.53 -12.42
CA MET A 199 6.82 -10.46 -12.37
C MET A 199 7.03 -11.21 -13.70
N THR A 200 5.94 -11.66 -14.32
CA THR A 200 5.96 -12.54 -15.50
C THR A 200 6.78 -11.99 -16.68
N PRO A 201 6.57 -10.75 -17.17
CA PRO A 201 7.32 -10.20 -18.30
C PRO A 201 8.80 -9.90 -17.97
N LEU A 202 9.14 -9.70 -16.69
CA LEU A 202 10.53 -9.61 -16.22
C LEU A 202 11.21 -10.98 -16.17
N GLY A 203 10.46 -12.07 -16.41
CA GLY A 203 10.91 -13.45 -16.32
C GLY A 203 11.29 -13.86 -14.90
N LEU A 204 10.66 -13.25 -13.90
CA LEU A 204 10.80 -13.58 -12.50
C LEU A 204 9.86 -14.73 -12.13
N ARG A 205 10.29 -15.54 -11.17
CA ARG A 205 9.56 -16.73 -10.71
C ARG A 205 9.08 -16.53 -9.28
N THR A 206 8.02 -17.24 -8.90
CA THR A 206 7.51 -17.23 -7.53
C THR A 206 8.13 -18.35 -6.71
N ALA A 207 8.58 -18.03 -5.51
CA ALA A 207 8.84 -18.99 -4.44
C ALA A 207 7.68 -18.89 -3.45
N THR A 208 6.68 -19.75 -3.59
CA THR A 208 5.45 -19.67 -2.79
C THR A 208 5.69 -20.06 -1.35
N VAL A 209 5.09 -19.30 -0.44
CA VAL A 209 5.10 -19.55 1.00
C VAL A 209 3.67 -19.73 1.47
N LYS A 210 3.41 -20.82 2.19
CA LYS A 210 2.08 -21.15 2.70
C LYS A 210 1.53 -20.07 3.62
N MET A 211 0.21 -20.02 3.70
CA MET A 211 -0.51 -19.11 4.60
C MET A 211 -1.37 -19.86 5.61
N ASP A 212 -1.77 -19.17 6.65
CA ASP A 212 -2.80 -19.59 7.60
C ASP A 212 -3.70 -18.39 7.97
N GLU A 213 -4.54 -18.53 9.01
CA GLU A 213 -5.48 -17.50 9.46
C GLU A 213 -4.81 -16.21 9.98
N GLN A 214 -3.48 -16.19 10.10
CA GLN A 214 -2.68 -15.02 10.43
C GLN A 214 -1.77 -14.58 9.27
N GLY A 215 -1.96 -15.10 8.05
CA GLY A 215 -1.25 -14.70 6.84
C GLY A 215 -0.08 -15.62 6.53
N ILE A 216 0.98 -15.07 5.92
CA ILE A 216 2.19 -15.85 5.56
C ILE A 216 2.75 -16.62 6.77
N SER A 217 3.10 -17.88 6.60
CA SER A 217 3.67 -18.72 7.66
C SER A 217 5.18 -18.48 7.79
N ALA A 218 5.62 -18.02 8.96
CA ALA A 218 7.05 -17.83 9.24
C ALA A 218 7.82 -19.17 9.21
N THR A 219 7.21 -20.25 9.70
CA THR A 219 7.80 -21.60 9.67
C THR A 219 7.96 -22.10 8.25
N ASP A 220 6.96 -21.90 7.39
CA ASP A 220 7.05 -22.31 5.99
C ASP A 220 8.06 -21.43 5.22
N LEU A 221 8.10 -20.12 5.49
CA LEU A 221 9.11 -19.21 4.94
C LEU A 221 10.54 -19.70 5.26
N ASP A 222 10.79 -20.05 6.53
CA ASP A 222 12.07 -20.60 6.98
C ASP A 222 12.40 -21.93 6.32
N SER A 223 11.39 -22.79 6.16
CA SER A 223 11.52 -24.10 5.51
C SER A 223 11.87 -23.97 4.03
N VAL A 224 11.16 -23.14 3.27
CA VAL A 224 11.41 -22.86 1.84
C VAL A 224 12.85 -22.37 1.64
N LEU A 225 13.31 -21.48 2.52
CA LEU A 225 14.65 -20.91 2.43
C LEU A 225 15.75 -21.88 2.91
N SER A 226 15.50 -22.66 3.95
CA SER A 226 16.48 -23.60 4.51
C SER A 226 16.70 -24.82 3.62
N HIS A 227 15.68 -25.24 2.87
CA HIS A 227 15.74 -26.36 1.94
C HIS A 227 15.87 -25.91 0.47
N TRP A 228 16.33 -24.67 0.23
CA TRP A 228 16.48 -24.17 -1.13
C TRP A 228 17.62 -24.88 -1.88
N ASN A 229 17.27 -25.66 -2.90
CA ASN A 229 18.23 -26.30 -3.80
C ASN A 229 18.37 -25.51 -5.10
N GLU A 230 19.53 -24.88 -5.30
CA GLU A 230 19.79 -24.04 -6.48
C GLU A 230 19.88 -24.84 -7.78
N SER A 231 20.37 -26.08 -7.73
CA SER A 231 20.49 -26.95 -8.90
C SER A 231 19.14 -27.42 -9.41
N GLU A 232 18.21 -27.78 -8.51
CA GLU A 232 16.86 -28.19 -8.88
C GLU A 232 16.02 -27.04 -9.44
N ARG A 233 16.25 -25.82 -8.94
CA ARG A 233 15.47 -24.62 -9.33
C ARG A 233 16.14 -23.79 -10.43
N SER A 234 17.36 -24.15 -10.81
CA SER A 234 18.23 -23.40 -11.72
C SER A 234 18.25 -21.90 -11.40
N SER A 235 18.35 -21.56 -10.11
CA SER A 235 18.24 -20.19 -9.60
C SER A 235 18.79 -20.10 -8.17
N ALA A 236 19.46 -19.00 -7.86
CA ALA A 236 20.00 -18.74 -6.53
C ALA A 236 18.90 -18.65 -5.48
N LYS A 237 19.28 -18.82 -4.20
CA LYS A 237 18.35 -18.64 -3.08
C LYS A 237 17.70 -17.24 -3.10
N PRO A 238 16.36 -17.14 -3.07
CA PRO A 238 15.66 -15.86 -3.12
C PRO A 238 15.97 -15.04 -1.87
N PHE A 239 16.07 -13.73 -2.06
CA PHE A 239 16.34 -12.79 -0.97
C PHE A 239 15.32 -11.65 -0.89
N LEU A 240 14.30 -11.65 -1.74
CA LEU A 240 13.26 -10.63 -1.76
C LEU A 240 11.93 -11.27 -1.38
N LEU A 241 11.29 -10.75 -0.33
CA LEU A 241 9.95 -11.12 0.11
C LEU A 241 8.97 -10.01 -0.26
N TYR A 242 7.93 -10.33 -1.01
CA TYR A 242 6.76 -9.46 -1.17
C TYR A 242 5.63 -9.97 -0.26
N THR A 243 5.07 -9.09 0.56
CA THR A 243 4.00 -9.42 1.49
C THR A 243 3.02 -8.27 1.65
N ILE A 244 1.74 -8.60 1.88
CA ILE A 244 0.65 -7.65 2.15
C ILE A 244 0.16 -7.89 3.59
N PRO A 245 0.71 -7.20 4.61
CA PRO A 245 0.53 -7.61 6.01
C PRO A 245 -0.84 -7.29 6.60
N THR A 246 -1.55 -6.32 6.03
CA THR A 246 -2.81 -5.80 6.56
C THR A 246 -3.92 -5.93 5.52
N GLY A 247 -5.02 -6.61 5.85
CA GLY A 247 -6.16 -6.77 4.94
C GLY A 247 -5.76 -7.40 3.60
N HIS A 248 -4.95 -8.45 3.67
CA HIS A 248 -4.24 -9.10 2.57
C HIS A 248 -5.10 -9.26 1.31
N ASN A 249 -4.51 -9.05 0.13
CA ASN A 249 -5.20 -9.26 -1.15
C ASN A 249 -4.75 -10.61 -1.74
N PRO A 250 -5.64 -11.61 -1.87
CA PRO A 250 -7.10 -11.52 -1.80
C PRO A 250 -7.74 -11.93 -0.46
N THR A 251 -6.97 -12.47 0.48
CA THR A 251 -7.52 -13.29 1.57
C THR A 251 -8.27 -12.50 2.65
N GLY A 252 -8.04 -11.19 2.74
CA GLY A 252 -8.56 -10.31 3.79
C GLY A 252 -7.89 -10.53 5.15
N VAL A 253 -6.92 -11.44 5.25
CA VAL A 253 -6.22 -11.77 6.49
C VAL A 253 -5.27 -10.64 6.88
N THR A 254 -5.14 -10.40 8.19
CA THR A 254 -4.18 -9.43 8.74
C THR A 254 -3.22 -10.16 9.66
N GLN A 255 -1.93 -9.99 9.42
CA GLN A 255 -0.88 -10.55 10.27
C GLN A 255 -0.96 -9.95 11.67
N THR A 256 -0.94 -10.81 12.69
CA THR A 256 -0.79 -10.39 14.09
C THR A 256 0.57 -9.74 14.31
N PHE A 257 0.73 -8.95 15.37
CA PHE A 257 2.02 -8.37 15.70
C PHE A 257 3.09 -9.44 15.97
N GLN A 258 2.71 -10.57 16.59
CA GLN A 258 3.62 -11.69 16.78
C GLN A 258 4.03 -12.31 15.44
N ARG A 259 3.08 -12.53 14.51
CA ARG A 259 3.40 -13.04 13.18
C ARG A 259 4.39 -12.15 12.43
N ARG A 260 4.22 -10.82 12.48
CA ARG A 260 5.17 -9.86 11.87
C ARG A 260 6.57 -9.99 12.47
N LYS A 261 6.69 -10.19 13.80
CA LYS A 261 7.98 -10.45 14.45
C LYS A 261 8.61 -11.75 13.99
N ASP A 262 7.83 -12.84 13.95
CA ASP A 262 8.34 -14.16 13.57
C ASP A 262 8.86 -14.15 12.12
N VAL A 263 8.12 -13.54 11.19
CA VAL A 263 8.57 -13.36 9.80
C VAL A 263 9.80 -12.46 9.72
N TYR A 264 9.86 -11.36 10.49
CA TYR A 264 11.03 -10.49 10.51
C TYR A 264 12.28 -11.21 11.04
N GLN A 265 12.13 -12.12 12.01
CA GLN A 265 13.24 -12.96 12.50
C GLN A 265 13.76 -13.89 11.40
N VAL A 266 12.88 -14.49 10.61
CA VAL A 266 13.28 -15.30 9.44
C VAL A 266 13.96 -14.43 8.38
N ALA A 267 13.47 -13.21 8.15
CA ALA A 267 14.10 -12.24 7.27
C ALA A 267 15.51 -11.84 7.76
N GLU A 268 15.73 -11.69 9.07
CA GLU A 268 17.07 -11.52 9.64
C GLU A 268 17.95 -12.75 9.40
N LYS A 269 17.46 -13.96 9.74
CA LYS A 269 18.18 -15.24 9.61
C LYS A 269 18.67 -15.50 8.19
N HIS A 270 17.83 -15.22 7.19
CA HIS A 270 18.14 -15.47 5.78
C HIS A 270 18.58 -14.22 5.00
N ASN A 271 18.76 -13.10 5.70
CA ASN A 271 19.16 -11.82 5.13
C ASN A 271 18.28 -11.37 3.94
N LEU A 272 16.95 -11.39 4.14
CA LEU A 272 15.96 -11.00 3.14
C LEU A 272 15.72 -9.48 3.13
N LEU A 273 15.43 -8.91 1.98
CA LEU A 273 14.73 -7.63 1.86
C LEU A 273 13.22 -7.89 1.88
N VAL A 274 12.46 -7.02 2.55
CA VAL A 274 11.00 -7.16 2.70
C VAL A 274 10.31 -5.99 2.00
N ILE A 275 9.61 -6.27 0.90
CA ILE A 275 8.66 -5.35 0.29
C ILE A 275 7.33 -5.51 1.03
N GLU A 276 7.04 -4.52 1.87
CA GLU A 276 5.77 -4.40 2.60
C GLU A 276 4.82 -3.54 1.76
N ASP A 277 3.90 -4.16 1.02
CA ASP A 277 2.85 -3.46 0.27
C ASP A 277 1.59 -3.33 1.11
N ASP A 278 1.33 -2.14 1.65
CA ASP A 278 0.35 -1.96 2.73
C ASP A 278 -0.69 -0.89 2.40
N PRO A 279 -1.40 -1.00 1.25
CA PRO A 279 -2.37 0.00 0.81
C PRO A 279 -3.60 0.08 1.72
N TYR A 280 -3.78 -0.88 2.63
CA TYR A 280 -4.92 -0.99 3.53
C TYR A 280 -4.57 -0.77 5.00
N TYR A 281 -3.35 -0.32 5.32
CA TYR A 281 -2.88 -0.16 6.69
C TYR A 281 -3.85 0.59 7.60
N TYR A 282 -4.44 1.69 7.10
CA TYR A 282 -5.35 2.53 7.89
C TYR A 282 -6.79 1.98 7.98
N LEU A 283 -7.11 0.92 7.24
CA LEU A 283 -8.43 0.26 7.25
C LEU A 283 -8.50 -0.89 8.27
N GLN A 284 -7.87 -0.74 9.44
CA GLN A 284 -7.90 -1.73 10.53
C GLN A 284 -9.13 -1.53 11.41
N PHE A 285 -10.06 -2.48 11.41
CA PHE A 285 -11.36 -2.35 12.10
C PHE A 285 -11.34 -2.77 13.57
N THR A 286 -10.46 -3.71 13.88
CA THR A 286 -10.32 -4.29 15.22
C THR A 286 -8.91 -3.99 15.67
N THR A 287 -8.80 -3.05 16.60
CA THR A 287 -7.52 -2.55 17.12
C THR A 287 -7.20 -3.26 18.43
N GLN A 288 -5.95 -3.25 18.90
CA GLN A 288 -5.54 -4.03 20.09
C GLN A 288 -6.37 -3.73 21.36
N GLU A 289 -7.03 -2.58 21.42
CA GLU A 289 -7.96 -2.17 22.48
C GLU A 289 -9.28 -2.95 22.43
N ALA A 290 -9.76 -3.42 21.28
CA ALA A 290 -10.96 -4.25 21.20
C ALA A 290 -10.80 -5.63 21.86
N ILE A 291 -9.57 -6.06 22.16
CA ILE A 291 -9.26 -7.30 22.87
C ILE A 291 -9.14 -7.07 24.39
N ARG A 292 -8.90 -5.82 24.84
CA ARG A 292 -8.74 -5.48 26.28
C ARG A 292 -9.91 -4.70 26.86
N GLU A 293 -10.65 -3.97 26.05
CA GLU A 293 -11.74 -3.09 26.46
C GLU A 293 -13.05 -3.51 25.77
N SER A 294 -13.53 -4.70 26.12
CA SER A 294 -14.96 -5.01 26.02
C SER A 294 -15.77 -4.38 27.16
N GLN A 295 -15.18 -3.45 27.93
CA GLN A 295 -15.86 -2.64 28.92
C GLN A 295 -15.24 -1.24 28.96
N SER A 296 -16.09 -0.25 28.68
CA SER A 296 -15.90 1.20 28.86
C SER A 296 -15.42 2.04 27.65
N SER A 297 -16.31 2.97 27.30
CA SER A 297 -16.10 4.24 26.59
C SER A 297 -16.33 4.29 25.08
N GLN A 298 -17.53 4.79 24.75
CA GLN A 298 -17.77 5.65 23.60
C GLN A 298 -16.79 6.83 23.67
N HIS A 299 -15.89 7.01 22.70
CA HIS A 299 -15.51 8.34 22.19
C HIS A 299 -14.66 8.19 20.92
N SER A 300 -15.23 8.53 19.77
CA SER A 300 -14.57 8.70 18.47
C SER A 300 -13.65 9.95 18.40
N SER A 301 -13.28 10.53 19.55
CA SER A 301 -12.51 11.78 19.63
C SER A 301 -11.03 11.59 19.99
N ASP A 302 -10.60 10.40 20.39
CA ASP A 302 -9.19 10.13 20.70
C ASP A 302 -8.42 9.70 19.43
N LEU A 303 -7.86 10.70 18.74
CA LEU A 303 -7.11 10.50 17.50
C LEU A 303 -5.72 9.87 17.75
N ASP A 304 -5.07 10.24 18.85
CA ASP A 304 -3.80 9.63 19.27
C ASP A 304 -4.03 8.19 19.73
N GLY A 305 -5.17 7.89 20.37
CA GLY A 305 -5.65 6.54 20.65
C GLY A 305 -5.83 5.72 19.37
N TYR A 306 -6.53 6.24 18.35
CA TYR A 306 -6.63 5.57 17.05
C TYR A 306 -5.26 5.22 16.47
N ILE A 307 -4.33 6.18 16.43
CA ILE A 307 -2.96 5.95 15.98
C ILE A 307 -2.30 4.87 16.84
N GLY A 308 -2.41 4.98 18.17
CA GLY A 308 -1.97 4.03 19.20
C GLY A 308 -2.38 2.59 18.92
N SER A 309 -3.60 2.44 18.45
CA SER A 309 -4.32 1.18 18.31
C SER A 309 -3.97 0.39 17.03
N LEU A 310 -3.31 1.03 16.04
CA LEU A 310 -2.87 0.40 14.79
C LEU A 310 -1.77 -0.63 15.05
N LEU A 311 -1.85 -1.80 14.39
CA LEU A 311 -0.83 -2.83 14.48
C LEU A 311 0.52 -2.30 13.90
N PRO A 312 1.64 -2.39 14.64
CA PRO A 312 2.93 -1.92 14.15
C PRO A 312 3.34 -2.63 12.85
N SER A 313 3.80 -1.87 11.86
CA SER A 313 4.25 -2.36 10.55
C SER A 313 5.59 -3.10 10.62
N TYR A 314 6.00 -3.74 9.52
CA TYR A 314 7.38 -4.23 9.41
C TYR A 314 8.40 -3.10 9.52
N LEU A 315 8.09 -1.92 8.96
CA LEU A 315 8.94 -0.73 9.09
C LEU A 315 9.17 -0.35 10.58
N SER A 316 8.15 -0.47 11.44
CA SER A 316 8.30 -0.24 12.89
C SER A 316 9.20 -1.27 13.60
N LEU A 317 9.35 -2.46 13.01
CA LEU A 317 10.22 -3.54 13.51
C LEU A 317 11.63 -3.49 12.90
N ASP A 318 11.89 -2.58 11.96
CA ASP A 318 12.99 -2.71 11.02
C ASP A 318 14.36 -2.26 11.56
N VAL A 319 14.90 -2.98 12.54
CA VAL A 319 16.19 -2.65 13.17
C VAL A 319 17.38 -2.71 12.21
N SER A 320 17.26 -3.41 11.09
CA SER A 320 18.32 -3.53 10.08
C SER A 320 18.15 -2.60 8.88
N GLY A 321 17.02 -1.89 8.74
CA GLY A 321 16.70 -1.11 7.55
C GLY A 321 16.50 -1.96 6.28
N ARG A 322 15.95 -3.18 6.41
CA ARG A 322 15.71 -4.15 5.31
C ARG A 322 14.32 -4.02 4.67
N VAL A 323 13.46 -3.16 5.20
CA VAL A 323 12.07 -3.00 4.76
C VAL A 323 11.99 -1.91 3.70
N ILE A 324 11.25 -2.20 2.64
CA ILE A 324 10.81 -1.29 1.60
C ILE A 324 9.29 -1.21 1.74
N ARG A 325 8.82 -0.20 2.46
CA ARG A 325 7.39 0.00 2.73
C ARG A 325 6.77 0.80 1.60
N LEU A 326 5.64 0.30 1.09
CA LEU A 326 4.81 0.97 0.09
C LEU A 326 3.47 1.34 0.73
N ASP A 327 3.25 2.63 0.88
CA ASP A 327 1.95 3.16 1.27
C ASP A 327 1.19 3.63 0.04
N SER A 328 -0.13 3.85 0.17
CA SER A 328 -0.95 4.25 -0.97
C SER A 328 -2.01 5.28 -0.59
N THR A 329 -2.18 6.30 -1.45
CA THR A 329 -3.37 7.16 -1.40
C THR A 329 -4.56 6.51 -2.10
N SER A 330 -4.38 5.41 -2.82
CA SER A 330 -5.42 4.84 -3.68
C SER A 330 -6.65 4.36 -2.91
N LYS A 331 -6.46 4.04 -1.63
CA LYS A 331 -7.47 3.48 -0.74
C LYS A 331 -7.80 4.38 0.45
N THR A 332 -7.12 5.53 0.52
CA THR A 332 -7.30 6.53 1.58
C THR A 332 -7.77 7.86 1.03
N LEU A 333 -7.32 8.32 -0.14
CA LEU A 333 -7.77 9.59 -0.75
C LEU A 333 -8.45 9.36 -2.09
N GLY A 334 -7.75 8.74 -3.05
CA GLY A 334 -8.30 8.47 -4.37
C GLY A 334 -7.30 7.81 -5.33
N PRO A 335 -7.68 6.74 -6.03
CA PRO A 335 -6.76 6.02 -6.93
C PRO A 335 -6.34 6.83 -8.16
N GLY A 336 -7.17 7.79 -8.59
CA GLY A 336 -6.89 8.66 -9.73
C GLY A 336 -5.77 9.67 -9.49
N LEU A 337 -5.38 9.91 -8.23
CA LEU A 337 -4.27 10.82 -7.90
C LEU A 337 -2.93 10.32 -8.43
N ARG A 338 -2.77 9.01 -8.64
CA ARG A 338 -1.50 8.39 -9.06
C ARG A 338 -0.30 8.93 -8.26
N CYS A 339 -0.49 9.07 -6.95
CA CYS A 339 0.47 9.65 -6.04
C CYS A 339 0.46 8.85 -4.75
N SER A 340 1.60 8.34 -4.33
CA SER A 340 1.77 7.62 -3.08
C SER A 340 3.22 7.78 -2.61
N TRP A 341 3.66 7.02 -1.62
CA TRP A 341 5.02 7.16 -1.11
C TRP A 341 5.65 5.82 -0.78
N MET A 342 6.97 5.83 -0.75
CA MET A 342 7.81 4.70 -0.34
C MET A 342 8.67 5.13 0.83
N THR A 343 8.88 4.23 1.79
CA THR A 343 9.82 4.42 2.89
C THR A 343 10.82 3.27 2.96
N THR A 344 12.10 3.58 2.95
CA THR A 344 13.20 2.59 3.05
C THR A 344 14.50 3.28 3.48
N ASN A 345 15.61 2.56 3.59
CA ASN A 345 16.89 3.19 3.92
C ASN A 345 17.42 4.09 2.77
N SER A 346 18.26 5.06 3.13
CA SER A 346 18.83 6.06 2.22
C SER A 346 19.55 5.47 1.01
N ASP A 347 20.22 4.32 1.19
CA ASP A 347 21.04 3.71 0.15
C ASP A 347 20.13 3.12 -0.94
N ILE A 348 19.06 2.42 -0.53
CA ILE A 348 18.04 1.93 -1.45
C ILE A 348 17.25 3.09 -2.06
N ALA A 349 16.83 4.07 -1.25
CA ALA A 349 16.08 5.23 -1.71
C ALA A 349 16.81 5.99 -2.82
N SER A 350 18.12 6.23 -2.66
CA SER A 350 18.93 6.92 -3.67
C SER A 350 18.89 6.25 -5.05
N LYS A 351 18.93 4.91 -5.08
CA LYS A 351 18.90 4.15 -6.33
C LYS A 351 17.52 4.16 -7.00
N ILE A 352 16.46 4.14 -6.20
CA ILE A 352 15.09 4.26 -6.71
C ILE A 352 14.85 5.67 -7.26
N LEU A 353 15.32 6.71 -6.58
CA LEU A 353 15.24 8.09 -7.07
C LEU A 353 16.01 8.28 -8.39
N ASN A 354 17.20 7.68 -8.53
CA ASN A 354 17.92 7.67 -9.81
C ASN A 354 17.16 6.94 -10.92
N HIS A 355 16.43 5.86 -10.60
CA HIS A 355 15.55 5.21 -11.55
C HIS A 355 14.42 6.16 -11.96
N HIS A 356 13.73 6.76 -10.98
CA HIS A 356 12.66 7.69 -11.23
C HIS A 356 13.10 8.84 -12.14
N ASP A 357 14.30 9.40 -11.94
CA ASP A 357 14.82 10.51 -12.73
C ASP A 357 14.81 10.29 -14.25
N VAL A 358 14.94 9.04 -14.71
CA VAL A 358 14.95 8.65 -16.14
C VAL A 358 13.70 7.86 -16.55
N GLY A 359 12.74 7.72 -15.65
CA GLY A 359 11.48 7.02 -15.87
C GLY A 359 10.30 7.93 -15.57
N VAL A 360 9.65 7.68 -14.43
CA VAL A 360 8.41 8.35 -14.02
C VAL A 360 8.60 9.81 -13.58
N VAL A 361 9.85 10.21 -13.31
CA VAL A 361 10.25 11.45 -12.64
C VAL A 361 9.59 11.58 -11.27
N CYS A 362 8.37 12.07 -11.18
CA CYS A 362 7.61 12.20 -9.94
C CYS A 362 6.10 12.11 -10.25
N PRO A 363 5.22 12.01 -9.24
CA PRO A 363 3.78 12.14 -9.47
C PRO A 363 3.42 13.45 -10.16
N SER A 364 2.25 13.46 -10.82
CA SER A 364 1.72 14.66 -11.46
C SER A 364 1.73 15.85 -10.49
N GLY A 365 2.31 16.98 -10.90
CA GLY A 365 2.39 18.15 -10.05
C GLY A 365 1.03 18.71 -9.64
N LEU A 366 -0.01 18.56 -10.48
CA LEU A 366 -1.39 18.88 -10.09
C LEU A 366 -1.95 17.95 -9.00
N SER A 367 -1.58 16.67 -9.02
CA SER A 367 -1.96 15.74 -7.95
C SER A 367 -1.23 16.06 -6.65
N GLN A 368 0.06 16.44 -6.74
CA GLN A 368 0.83 16.91 -5.61
C GLN A 368 0.30 18.24 -5.05
N LEU A 369 -0.16 19.16 -5.92
CA LEU A 369 -0.79 20.42 -5.54
C LEU A 369 -2.09 20.17 -4.77
N ALA A 370 -2.99 19.35 -5.32
CA ALA A 370 -4.24 18.99 -4.66
C ALA A 370 -4.00 18.36 -3.28
N MET A 371 -3.02 17.45 -3.20
CA MET A 371 -2.65 16.81 -1.94
C MET A 371 -1.98 17.77 -0.96
N SER A 372 -1.13 18.69 -1.42
CA SER A 372 -0.49 19.70 -0.56
C SER A 372 -1.55 20.59 0.07
N HIS A 373 -2.47 21.12 -0.73
CA HIS A 373 -3.58 21.92 -0.21
C HIS A 373 -4.47 21.15 0.75
N LEU A 374 -4.77 19.89 0.45
CA LEU A 374 -5.58 19.06 1.34
C LEU A 374 -4.87 18.77 2.67
N LEU A 375 -3.67 18.20 2.61
CA LEU A 375 -2.97 17.64 3.76
C LEU A 375 -2.22 18.70 4.57
N GLU A 376 -1.72 19.74 3.91
CA GLU A 376 -0.93 20.79 4.56
C GLU A 376 -1.78 22.01 4.93
N ASP A 377 -2.51 22.57 3.97
CA ASP A 377 -3.19 23.85 4.17
C ASP A 377 -4.54 23.72 4.88
N LYS A 378 -5.26 22.60 4.67
CA LYS A 378 -6.62 22.41 5.20
C LYS A 378 -6.71 21.42 6.36
N TRP A 379 -6.27 20.19 6.17
CA TRP A 379 -6.49 19.14 7.17
C TRP A 379 -5.39 19.09 8.24
N GLY A 380 -4.13 19.26 7.83
CA GLY A 380 -3.01 18.87 8.68
C GLY A 380 -3.08 17.39 9.08
N HIS A 381 -2.18 16.99 9.98
CA HIS A 381 -2.18 15.64 10.55
C HIS A 381 -3.48 15.30 11.29
N ARG A 382 -4.07 16.28 11.97
CA ARG A 382 -5.29 16.11 12.76
C ARG A 382 -6.51 15.81 11.87
N GLY A 383 -6.73 16.62 10.84
CA GLY A 383 -7.83 16.41 9.89
C GLY A 383 -7.65 15.15 9.07
N PHE A 384 -6.40 14.83 8.68
CA PHE A 384 -6.12 13.57 7.99
C PHE A 384 -6.42 12.36 8.89
N THR A 385 -6.03 12.40 10.17
CA THR A 385 -6.33 11.33 11.12
C THR A 385 -7.84 11.18 11.34
N GLN A 386 -8.60 12.28 11.45
CA GLN A 386 -10.06 12.24 11.52
C GLN A 386 -10.68 11.58 10.28
N TRP A 387 -10.14 11.88 9.10
CA TRP A 387 -10.57 11.26 7.85
C TRP A 387 -10.28 9.74 7.82
N LEU A 388 -9.11 9.31 8.30
CA LEU A 388 -8.77 7.89 8.40
C LEU A 388 -9.67 7.13 9.39
N VAL A 389 -10.00 7.74 10.54
CA VAL A 389 -10.98 7.22 11.50
C VAL A 389 -12.35 7.04 10.84
N TYR A 390 -12.83 8.06 10.12
CA TYR A 390 -14.09 7.99 9.38
C TYR A 390 -14.07 6.86 8.33
N LEU A 391 -13.00 6.75 7.53
CA LEU A 391 -12.87 5.67 6.55
C LEU A 391 -12.89 4.29 7.19
N ARG A 392 -12.16 4.09 8.30
CA ARG A 392 -12.17 2.84 9.07
C ARG A 392 -13.59 2.45 9.44
N ASP A 393 -14.35 3.38 10.00
CA ASP A 393 -15.71 3.12 10.49
C ASP A 393 -16.68 2.79 9.35
N GLU A 394 -16.58 3.50 8.22
CA GLU A 394 -17.36 3.23 7.01
C GLU A 394 -17.06 1.85 6.42
N TYR A 395 -15.77 1.50 6.27
CA TYR A 395 -15.38 0.19 5.76
C TYR A 395 -15.73 -0.93 6.75
N LYS A 396 -15.69 -0.68 8.07
CA LYS A 396 -16.19 -1.61 9.09
C LYS A 396 -17.68 -1.89 8.90
N ASN A 397 -18.49 -0.85 8.73
CA ASN A 397 -19.94 -0.99 8.50
C ASN A 397 -20.24 -1.82 7.24
N ARG A 398 -19.50 -1.57 6.16
CA ARG A 398 -19.59 -2.33 4.90
C ARG A 398 -19.20 -3.79 5.07
N ARG A 399 -18.10 -4.06 5.80
CA ARG A 399 -17.65 -5.41 6.16
C ARG A 399 -18.73 -6.16 6.94
N ASP A 400 -19.27 -5.54 7.99
CA ASP A 400 -20.29 -6.12 8.86
C ASP A 400 -21.59 -6.41 8.07
N THR A 401 -21.95 -5.51 7.15
CA THR A 401 -23.10 -5.68 6.24
C THR A 401 -22.92 -6.85 5.28
N LEU A 402 -21.77 -6.94 4.61
CA LEU A 402 -21.47 -8.06 3.71
C LEU A 402 -21.51 -9.40 4.46
N ILE A 403 -20.87 -9.49 5.63
CA ILE A 403 -20.86 -10.72 6.44
C ILE A 403 -22.28 -11.13 6.85
N LYS A 404 -23.12 -10.18 7.26
CA LYS A 404 -24.52 -10.45 7.61
C LYS A 404 -25.28 -10.99 6.41
N ALA A 405 -25.09 -10.42 5.23
CA ALA A 405 -25.69 -10.91 3.99
C ALA A 405 -25.18 -12.33 3.64
N CYS A 406 -23.89 -12.61 3.82
CA CYS A 406 -23.32 -13.94 3.58
C CYS A 406 -23.95 -14.99 4.48
N LYS A 407 -24.08 -14.71 5.79
CA LYS A 407 -24.75 -15.62 6.75
C LYS A 407 -26.21 -15.88 6.40
N LYS A 408 -26.90 -14.89 5.83
CA LYS A 408 -28.32 -14.96 5.47
C LYS A 408 -28.55 -15.75 4.18
N HIS A 409 -27.68 -15.58 3.18
CA HIS A 409 -28.00 -15.99 1.80
C HIS A 409 -27.11 -17.09 1.22
N LEU A 410 -25.87 -17.27 1.69
CA LEU A 410 -24.98 -18.30 1.15
C LEU A 410 -25.31 -19.70 1.72
N PRO A 411 -25.17 -20.78 0.92
CA PRO A 411 -25.31 -22.15 1.41
C PRO A 411 -24.12 -22.52 2.34
N LEU A 412 -24.38 -22.57 3.65
CA LEU A 412 -23.35 -22.70 4.69
C LEU A 412 -22.72 -24.09 4.79
N ASP A 413 -23.31 -25.09 4.16
CA ASP A 413 -22.82 -26.45 4.03
C ASP A 413 -21.69 -26.57 2.98
N ILE A 414 -21.60 -25.62 2.04
CA ILE A 414 -20.50 -25.55 1.06
C ILE A 414 -19.66 -24.27 1.15
N CYS A 415 -20.13 -23.23 1.85
CA CYS A 415 -19.44 -21.95 2.00
C CYS A 415 -18.91 -21.73 3.41
N SER A 416 -17.66 -21.28 3.53
CA SER A 416 -17.09 -20.79 4.79
C SER A 416 -16.17 -19.59 4.57
N TRP A 417 -15.98 -18.75 5.59
CA TRP A 417 -15.11 -17.57 5.51
C TRP A 417 -14.67 -17.13 6.92
N GLN A 418 -13.57 -16.40 6.97
CA GLN A 418 -13.15 -15.66 8.16
C GLN A 418 -13.52 -14.18 8.02
N ALA A 419 -14.00 -13.56 9.10
CA ALA A 419 -14.28 -12.14 9.11
C ALA A 419 -12.96 -11.34 9.04
N PRO A 420 -12.71 -10.52 7.99
CA PRO A 420 -11.47 -9.80 7.84
C PRO A 420 -11.34 -8.73 8.91
N ALA A 421 -10.18 -8.63 9.56
CA ALA A 421 -9.92 -7.63 10.60
C ALA A 421 -9.55 -6.24 10.03
N ALA A 422 -9.19 -6.19 8.75
CA ALA A 422 -8.86 -4.96 8.04
C ALA A 422 -9.15 -5.07 6.53
N GLY A 423 -9.00 -3.95 5.82
CA GLY A 423 -9.01 -3.92 4.36
C GLY A 423 -10.41 -3.89 3.75
N MET A 424 -10.59 -4.55 2.61
CA MET A 424 -11.83 -4.43 1.84
C MET A 424 -12.24 -5.69 1.07
N PHE A 425 -11.70 -6.85 1.48
CA PHE A 425 -11.93 -8.13 0.82
C PHE A 425 -12.43 -9.17 1.83
N LEU A 426 -13.37 -9.99 1.37
CA LEU A 426 -13.83 -11.21 2.02
C LEU A 426 -13.45 -12.39 1.13
N TRP A 427 -12.80 -13.38 1.74
CA TRP A 427 -12.35 -14.60 1.07
C TRP A 427 -13.26 -15.75 1.44
N ILE A 428 -14.08 -16.18 0.49
CA ILE A 428 -15.13 -17.18 0.70
C ILE A 428 -14.61 -18.50 0.16
N LYS A 429 -14.37 -19.46 1.05
CA LYS A 429 -14.00 -20.84 0.71
C LYS A 429 -15.24 -21.61 0.25
N LEU A 430 -15.08 -22.35 -0.83
CA LEU A 430 -16.08 -23.25 -1.40
C LEU A 430 -15.59 -24.70 -1.31
N ASP A 431 -16.43 -25.59 -0.79
CA ASP A 431 -16.18 -27.04 -0.84
C ASP A 431 -16.57 -27.60 -2.22
N TRP A 432 -15.74 -27.28 -3.21
CA TRP A 432 -15.96 -27.63 -4.61
C TRP A 432 -16.04 -29.14 -4.87
N ARG A 433 -15.55 -29.98 -3.95
CA ARG A 433 -15.60 -31.45 -4.08
C ARG A 433 -17.02 -32.00 -3.95
N GLN A 434 -17.94 -31.23 -3.37
CA GLN A 434 -19.36 -31.59 -3.32
C GLN A 434 -20.08 -31.39 -4.66
N HIS A 435 -19.46 -30.70 -5.62
CA HIS A 435 -20.05 -30.47 -6.94
C HIS A 435 -20.12 -31.76 -7.77
N SER A 436 -21.19 -31.94 -8.54
CA SER A 436 -21.43 -33.15 -9.37
C SER A 436 -20.30 -33.46 -10.36
N LEU A 437 -19.65 -32.44 -10.94
CA LEU A 437 -18.48 -32.61 -11.80
C LEU A 437 -17.24 -33.16 -11.08
N ALA A 438 -17.11 -32.92 -9.77
CA ALA A 438 -16.01 -33.48 -8.98
C ALA A 438 -16.26 -34.96 -8.67
N THR A 439 -17.51 -35.35 -8.43
CA THR A 439 -17.90 -36.72 -8.10
C THR A 439 -18.01 -37.63 -9.33
N ASN A 440 -18.41 -37.10 -10.49
CA ASN A 440 -18.61 -37.86 -11.73
C ASN A 440 -17.39 -37.87 -12.68
N SER A 441 -16.15 -37.77 -12.16
CA SER A 441 -14.96 -37.59 -12.99
C SER A 441 -14.59 -38.85 -13.80
N HIS A 442 -15.20 -39.01 -14.98
CA HIS A 442 -14.67 -39.86 -16.04
C HIS A 442 -13.47 -39.15 -16.71
N ALA A 443 -12.26 -39.60 -16.37
CA ALA A 443 -11.00 -39.40 -17.12
C ALA A 443 -10.56 -37.96 -17.49
N LYS A 444 -10.89 -36.93 -16.70
CA LYS A 444 -10.31 -35.57 -16.82
C LYS A 444 -9.29 -35.31 -15.70
N SER A 445 -8.27 -34.48 -15.96
CA SER A 445 -7.30 -34.10 -14.93
C SER A 445 -7.97 -33.28 -13.82
N LEU A 446 -7.48 -33.41 -12.58
CA LEU A 446 -8.00 -32.70 -11.40
C LEU A 446 -8.10 -31.19 -11.64
N TRP A 447 -7.06 -30.62 -12.28
CA TRP A 447 -7.01 -29.21 -12.66
C TRP A 447 -8.17 -28.82 -13.60
N SER A 448 -8.41 -29.60 -14.66
CA SER A 448 -9.46 -29.28 -15.62
C SER A 448 -10.86 -29.32 -15.00
N THR A 449 -11.09 -30.24 -14.06
CA THR A 449 -12.33 -30.32 -13.28
C THR A 449 -12.45 -29.12 -12.35
N PHE A 450 -11.39 -28.77 -11.61
CA PHE A 450 -11.35 -27.60 -10.73
C PHE A 450 -11.70 -26.32 -11.50
N THR A 451 -11.02 -26.07 -12.63
CA THR A 451 -11.25 -24.86 -13.43
C THR A 451 -12.64 -24.82 -14.04
N ALA A 452 -13.19 -25.97 -14.45
CA ALA A 452 -14.54 -26.03 -15.00
C ALA A 452 -15.60 -25.66 -13.95
N ILE A 453 -15.44 -26.15 -12.72
CA ILE A 453 -16.34 -25.82 -11.61
C ILE A 453 -16.21 -24.34 -11.24
N GLU A 454 -14.99 -23.82 -11.11
CA GLU A 454 -14.75 -22.42 -10.77
C GLU A 454 -15.31 -21.47 -11.85
N ASP A 455 -15.15 -21.83 -13.14
CA ASP A 455 -15.75 -21.12 -14.26
C ASP A 455 -17.27 -21.12 -14.22
N SER A 456 -17.88 -22.27 -13.88
CA SER A 456 -19.33 -22.41 -13.77
C SER A 456 -19.87 -21.52 -12.65
N VAL A 457 -19.29 -21.60 -11.45
CA VAL A 457 -19.63 -20.74 -10.30
C VAL A 457 -19.51 -19.26 -10.66
N TYR A 458 -18.40 -18.87 -11.29
CA TYR A 458 -18.18 -17.49 -11.72
C TYR A 458 -19.24 -17.01 -12.72
N ARG A 459 -19.55 -17.81 -13.75
CA ARG A 459 -20.53 -17.46 -14.78
C ARG A 459 -21.96 -17.47 -14.24
N GLY A 460 -22.28 -18.39 -13.34
CA GLY A 460 -23.56 -18.46 -12.64
C GLY A 460 -23.84 -17.18 -11.87
N ALA A 461 -22.90 -16.75 -11.02
CA ALA A 461 -23.00 -15.48 -10.29
C ALA A 461 -23.13 -14.28 -11.26
N LEU A 462 -22.32 -14.25 -12.32
CA LEU A 462 -22.37 -13.18 -13.33
C LEU A 462 -23.73 -13.10 -14.03
N LYS A 463 -24.32 -14.25 -14.40
CA LYS A 463 -25.64 -14.34 -15.03
C LYS A 463 -26.75 -13.84 -14.10
N LYS A 464 -26.60 -14.01 -12.77
CA LYS A 464 -27.49 -13.42 -11.77
C LYS A 464 -27.23 -11.92 -11.53
N GLY A 465 -26.22 -11.35 -12.17
CA GLY A 465 -25.87 -9.93 -12.06
C GLY A 465 -25.01 -9.61 -10.83
N THR A 466 -24.09 -10.50 -10.46
CA THR A 466 -23.07 -10.22 -9.43
C THR A 466 -21.71 -10.78 -9.83
N LEU A 467 -20.67 -9.97 -9.68
CA LEU A 467 -19.30 -10.34 -10.03
C LEU A 467 -18.48 -10.59 -8.77
N CYS A 468 -17.91 -11.78 -8.65
CA CYS A 468 -16.85 -12.12 -7.70
C CYS A 468 -15.58 -12.48 -8.47
N CYS A 469 -14.41 -12.33 -7.84
CA CYS A 469 -13.17 -12.81 -8.47
C CYS A 469 -12.95 -14.28 -8.14
N LYS A 470 -12.51 -15.05 -9.14
CA LYS A 470 -12.03 -16.42 -8.99
C LYS A 470 -10.80 -16.47 -8.10
N GLY A 471 -10.70 -17.48 -7.25
CA GLY A 471 -9.58 -17.65 -6.35
C GLY A 471 -8.29 -18.00 -7.08
N SER A 472 -8.39 -18.80 -8.16
CA SER A 472 -7.25 -19.17 -9.00
C SER A 472 -6.50 -17.98 -9.60
N ALA A 473 -7.18 -16.86 -9.84
CA ALA A 473 -6.57 -15.64 -10.38
C ALA A 473 -5.54 -14.99 -9.44
N PHE A 474 -5.49 -15.43 -8.18
CA PHE A 474 -4.56 -14.94 -7.16
C PHE A 474 -3.52 -15.99 -6.76
N SER A 475 -3.58 -17.22 -7.31
CA SER A 475 -2.63 -18.28 -6.97
C SER A 475 -1.23 -17.92 -7.46
N ALA A 476 -0.25 -17.94 -6.57
CA ALA A 476 1.16 -17.80 -6.92
C ALA A 476 1.83 -19.16 -7.26
N SER A 477 1.11 -20.27 -7.05
CA SER A 477 1.54 -21.63 -7.39
C SER A 477 0.97 -22.09 -8.73
N ASN A 478 1.75 -22.90 -9.44
CA ASN A 478 1.31 -23.62 -10.63
C ASN A 478 0.60 -24.95 -10.31
N GLU A 479 0.53 -25.34 -9.03
CA GLU A 479 -0.17 -26.53 -8.58
C GLU A 479 -1.68 -26.29 -8.49
N THR A 480 -2.47 -27.37 -8.57
CA THR A 480 -3.92 -27.27 -8.37
C THR A 480 -4.21 -26.91 -6.91
N PRO A 481 -4.93 -25.79 -6.64
CA PRO A 481 -5.30 -25.43 -5.29
C PRO A 481 -6.12 -26.53 -4.62
N GLU A 482 -5.81 -26.80 -3.36
CA GLU A 482 -6.59 -27.76 -2.57
C GLU A 482 -8.04 -27.27 -2.35
N ASN A 483 -8.19 -25.95 -2.22
CA ASN A 483 -9.42 -25.26 -1.89
C ASN A 483 -9.81 -24.29 -3.01
N MET A 484 -11.12 -24.14 -3.23
CA MET A 484 -11.67 -23.16 -4.17
C MET A 484 -12.14 -21.94 -3.39
N PHE A 485 -11.93 -20.75 -3.95
CA PHE A 485 -12.29 -19.51 -3.28
C PHE A 485 -12.95 -18.51 -4.22
N LEU A 486 -13.77 -17.63 -3.65
CA LEU A 486 -14.24 -16.40 -4.26
C LEU A 486 -13.77 -15.21 -3.45
N ARG A 487 -13.18 -14.21 -4.10
CA ARG A 487 -12.96 -12.90 -3.48
C ARG A 487 -14.16 -12.00 -3.73
N ALA A 488 -14.82 -11.58 -2.66
CA ALA A 488 -15.84 -10.52 -2.70
C ALA A 488 -15.27 -9.25 -2.07
N THR A 489 -15.42 -8.10 -2.73
CA THR A 489 -15.09 -6.81 -2.12
C THR A 489 -16.33 -6.14 -1.55
N PHE A 490 -16.18 -5.41 -0.45
CA PHE A 490 -17.24 -4.57 0.13
C PHE A 490 -16.97 -3.06 -0.08
N ALA A 491 -16.04 -2.70 -0.97
CA ALA A 491 -15.67 -1.31 -1.24
C ALA A 491 -16.59 -0.60 -2.25
N SER A 492 -16.87 -1.25 -3.38
CA SER A 492 -17.45 -0.59 -4.55
C SER A 492 -18.98 -0.53 -4.55
N THR A 493 -19.63 -1.60 -4.09
CA THR A 493 -21.09 -1.74 -4.08
C THR A 493 -21.70 -0.90 -2.96
N SER A 494 -22.86 -0.28 -3.17
CA SER A 494 -23.55 0.47 -2.11
C SER A 494 -23.98 -0.45 -0.96
N LEU A 495 -24.19 0.10 0.23
CA LEU A 495 -24.58 -0.69 1.41
C LEU A 495 -25.90 -1.44 1.17
N GLU A 496 -26.84 -0.80 0.48
CA GLU A 496 -28.15 -1.33 0.14
C GLU A 496 -28.05 -2.49 -0.85
N GLU A 497 -27.10 -2.42 -1.79
CA GLU A 497 -26.92 -3.43 -2.83
C GLU A 497 -26.08 -4.64 -2.37
N LEU A 498 -25.35 -4.55 -1.24
CA LEU A 498 -24.56 -5.68 -0.73
C LEU A 498 -25.42 -6.92 -0.43
N ASP A 499 -26.59 -6.74 0.19
CA ASP A 499 -27.51 -7.86 0.47
C ASP A 499 -28.01 -8.50 -0.83
N ILE A 500 -28.34 -7.68 -1.83
CA ILE A 500 -28.81 -8.14 -3.15
C ILE A 500 -27.70 -8.91 -3.88
N ALA A 501 -26.47 -8.39 -3.86
CA ALA A 501 -25.33 -9.02 -4.51
C ALA A 501 -25.04 -10.41 -3.92
N VAL A 502 -25.00 -10.51 -2.58
CA VAL A 502 -24.75 -11.80 -1.92
C VAL A 502 -25.93 -12.76 -2.10
N ARG A 503 -27.17 -12.27 -2.11
CA ARG A 503 -28.35 -13.09 -2.45
C ARG A 503 -28.20 -13.75 -3.82
N ARG A 504 -27.82 -12.97 -4.83
CA ARG A 504 -27.60 -13.46 -6.20
C ARG A 504 -26.48 -14.50 -6.28
N VAL A 505 -25.39 -14.31 -5.53
CA VAL A 505 -24.33 -15.33 -5.43
C VAL A 505 -24.85 -16.60 -4.77
N GLY A 506 -25.62 -16.49 -3.68
CA GLY A 506 -26.22 -17.64 -3.00
C GLY A 506 -27.22 -18.40 -3.88
N GLU A 507 -28.02 -17.70 -4.69
CA GLU A 507 -28.91 -18.31 -5.69
C GLU A 507 -28.11 -19.07 -6.76
N ALA A 508 -27.05 -18.46 -7.31
CA ALA A 508 -26.19 -19.11 -8.28
C ALA A 508 -25.52 -20.37 -7.70
N LEU A 509 -24.96 -20.29 -6.49
CA LEU A 509 -24.32 -21.44 -5.85
C LEU A 509 -25.29 -22.59 -5.61
N ARG A 510 -26.56 -22.30 -5.27
CA ARG A 510 -27.55 -23.36 -5.11
C ARG A 510 -27.88 -24.03 -6.45
N GLU A 511 -28.01 -23.27 -7.53
CA GLU A 511 -28.26 -23.83 -8.88
C GLU A 511 -27.08 -24.65 -9.42
N GLU A 512 -25.85 -24.35 -9.00
CA GLU A 512 -24.65 -25.07 -9.45
C GLU A 512 -24.39 -26.35 -8.62
N PHE A 513 -24.72 -26.36 -7.32
CA PHE A 513 -24.39 -27.47 -6.42
C PHE A 513 -25.56 -28.41 -6.08
N TYR A 514 -26.81 -28.00 -6.29
CA TYR A 514 -28.03 -28.82 -6.05
C TYR A 514 -28.95 -28.80 -7.26
#